data_AF-A0A4R4WQI4-F1
#
_entry.id   AF-A0A4R4WQI4-F1
#
_cell.length_a   1.000
_cell.length_b   1.000
_cell.length_c   1.000
_cell.angle_alpha   90.00
_cell.angle_beta   90.00
_cell.angle_gamma   90.00
#
_symmetry.space_group_name_H-M   'P 1'
#
loop_
_entity.id
_entity.type
_entity.pdbx_description
1 polymer ?
#
loop_
_entity_poly.entity_id
_entity_poly.type
_entity_poly.pdbx_seq_one_letter_code
_entity_poly.pdbx_strand_id
1 'polypeptide(L)'
;MAAWLANQLVRAAPDQIAELTEFGDELRAVVLAGDGAQLRRLTPRRHELVKRLVATARAEAATTGRVLTPTVAERLAETLDAALVDPSAARLLRSGQLTSALRHIGFGVVDESGEPVTARPQSTRRPTEPARRKPTTDHAAAREDVRKRALERQRAELQDRLQEIETEYVEAENRRRTAEAELDANEHHIADMQTAVERLLNELDQARRELGTAQSQTRKLERALTRAERSAAAARRRRDAQQERLTAFGK
;
A
#
# COMPACT_ATOMS: atom_id res chain seq x y z
N MET A 1 23.12 3.36 -9.85
CA MET A 1 22.46 3.64 -11.17
C MET A 1 21.14 4.40 -11.03
N ALA A 2 20.24 4.04 -10.10
CA ALA A 2 18.99 4.77 -9.89
C ALA A 2 19.20 6.25 -9.49
N ALA A 3 20.20 6.55 -8.65
CA ALA A 3 20.58 7.93 -8.30
C ALA A 3 20.93 8.80 -9.51
N TRP A 4 21.67 8.23 -10.47
CA TRP A 4 22.03 8.92 -11.72
C TRP A 4 20.78 9.23 -12.56
N LEU A 5 19.83 8.30 -12.65
CA LEU A 5 18.55 8.49 -13.35
C LEU A 5 17.67 9.54 -12.66
N ALA A 6 17.60 9.53 -11.34
CA ALA A 6 16.89 10.53 -10.57
C ALA A 6 17.48 11.94 -10.80
N ASN A 7 18.81 12.07 -10.78
CA ASN A 7 19.49 13.33 -11.10
C ASN A 7 19.24 13.78 -12.55
N GLN A 8 19.12 12.84 -13.48
CA GLN A 8 18.81 13.15 -14.88
C GLN A 8 17.36 13.60 -15.05
N LEU A 9 16.42 12.97 -14.34
CA LEU A 9 14.99 13.32 -14.33
C LEU A 9 14.75 14.75 -13.82
N VAL A 10 15.52 15.18 -12.82
CA VAL A 10 15.49 16.57 -12.30
C VAL A 10 15.92 17.59 -13.36
N ARG A 11 16.83 17.21 -14.26
CA ARG A 11 17.31 18.08 -15.35
C ARG A 11 16.38 18.07 -16.56
N ALA A 12 15.81 16.91 -16.89
CA ALA A 12 14.98 16.73 -18.07
C ALA A 12 13.51 17.12 -17.85
N ALA A 13 12.98 16.94 -16.63
CA ALA A 13 11.58 17.17 -16.29
C ALA A 13 11.43 17.89 -14.93
N PRO A 14 11.99 19.11 -14.77
CA PRO A 14 11.94 19.84 -13.51
C PRO A 14 10.50 20.11 -13.03
N ASP A 15 9.57 20.37 -13.95
CA ASP A 15 8.16 20.64 -13.64
C ASP A 15 7.46 19.42 -13.04
N GLN A 16 7.76 18.21 -13.54
CA GLN A 16 7.18 16.97 -13.00
C GLN A 16 7.76 16.61 -11.62
N ILE A 17 9.02 16.99 -11.37
CA ILE A 17 9.63 16.86 -10.04
C ILE A 17 9.05 17.89 -9.06
N ALA A 18 8.74 19.10 -9.52
CA ALA A 18 8.03 20.09 -8.70
C ALA A 18 6.63 19.57 -8.31
N GLU A 19 5.88 19.03 -9.27
CA GLU A 19 4.56 18.41 -9.03
C GLU A 19 4.63 17.24 -8.02
N LEU A 20 5.65 16.38 -8.13
CA LEU A 20 5.90 15.31 -7.15
C LEU A 20 6.09 15.88 -5.74
N THR A 21 6.89 16.93 -5.61
CA THR A 21 7.23 17.48 -4.29
C THR A 21 6.05 18.23 -3.64
N GLU A 22 5.26 18.94 -4.44
CA GLU A 22 4.02 19.60 -4.01
C GLU A 22 2.95 18.59 -3.59
N PHE A 23 2.79 17.51 -4.36
CA PHE A 23 1.91 16.41 -3.98
C PHE A 23 2.39 15.70 -2.69
N GLY A 24 3.70 15.61 -2.48
CA GLY A 24 4.27 15.14 -1.21
C GLY A 24 3.90 16.03 -0.03
N ASP A 25 3.87 17.36 -0.21
CA ASP A 25 3.43 18.30 0.83
C ASP A 25 1.94 18.15 1.15
N GLU A 26 1.09 18.01 0.14
CA GLU A 26 -0.35 17.74 0.29
C GLU A 26 -0.60 16.42 1.04
N LEU A 27 0.08 15.35 0.63
CA LEU A 27 -0.03 14.04 1.26
C LEU A 27 0.35 14.07 2.74
N ARG A 28 1.46 14.75 3.08
CA ARG A 28 1.89 14.91 4.47
C ARG A 28 0.91 15.73 5.29
N ALA A 29 0.33 16.80 4.73
CA ALA A 29 -0.69 17.59 5.41
C ALA A 29 -1.93 16.76 5.76
N VAL A 30 -2.37 15.88 4.85
CA VAL A 30 -3.51 14.96 5.08
C VAL A 30 -3.19 13.91 6.16
N VAL A 31 -1.98 13.33 6.14
CA VAL A 31 -1.53 12.38 7.17
C VAL A 31 -1.46 13.04 8.54
N LEU A 32 -0.92 14.27 8.62
CA LEU A 32 -0.87 15.05 9.87
C LEU A 32 -2.26 15.43 10.38
N ALA A 33 -3.21 15.71 9.48
CA ALA A 33 -4.60 16.01 9.83
C ALA A 33 -5.39 14.77 10.26
N GLY A 34 -4.88 13.55 10.00
CA GLY A 34 -5.56 12.30 10.33
C GLY A 34 -6.80 12.01 9.46
N ASP A 35 -6.92 12.64 8.28
CA ASP A 35 -8.08 12.45 7.40
C ASP A 35 -7.91 11.21 6.50
N GLY A 36 -8.34 10.07 7.03
CA GLY A 36 -8.30 8.79 6.31
C GLY A 36 -9.20 8.70 5.07
N ALA A 37 -10.17 9.60 4.90
CA ALA A 37 -11.01 9.65 3.70
C ALA A 37 -10.30 10.39 2.56
N GLN A 38 -9.64 11.51 2.86
CA GLN A 38 -8.76 12.18 1.90
C GLN A 38 -7.53 11.35 1.55
N LEU A 39 -6.92 10.67 2.53
CA LEU A 39 -5.77 9.80 2.26
C LEU A 39 -6.11 8.72 1.22
N ARG A 40 -7.27 8.06 1.36
CA ARG A 40 -7.77 7.07 0.39
C ARG A 40 -8.00 7.64 -1.02
N ARG A 41 -8.33 8.92 -1.14
CA ARG A 41 -8.47 9.60 -2.45
C ARG A 41 -7.15 9.95 -3.10
N LEU A 42 -6.11 10.22 -2.30
CA LEU A 42 -4.77 10.59 -2.80
C LEU A 42 -3.92 9.36 -3.16
N THR A 43 -4.16 8.19 -2.56
CA THR A 43 -3.39 6.96 -2.83
C THR A 43 -3.31 6.55 -4.31
N PRO A 44 -4.40 6.58 -5.11
CA PRO A 44 -4.31 6.26 -6.54
C PRO A 44 -3.43 7.25 -7.31
N ARG A 45 -3.55 8.55 -6.98
CA ARG A 45 -2.77 9.63 -7.62
C ARG A 45 -1.28 9.51 -7.35
N ARG A 46 -0.90 9.05 -6.14
CA ARG A 46 0.49 8.71 -5.79
C ARG A 46 1.09 7.70 -6.78
N HIS A 47 0.41 6.57 -6.98
CA HIS A 47 0.90 5.49 -7.85
C HIS A 47 1.03 5.95 -9.31
N GLU A 48 0.04 6.71 -9.79
CA GLU A 48 0.05 7.24 -11.15
C GLU A 48 1.24 8.18 -11.39
N LEU A 49 1.51 9.09 -10.45
CA LEU A 49 2.56 10.09 -10.58
C LEU A 49 3.95 9.44 -10.55
N VAL A 50 4.19 8.48 -9.65
CA VAL A 50 5.45 7.71 -9.61
C VAL A 50 5.64 6.91 -10.90
N LYS A 51 4.59 6.22 -11.38
CA LYS A 51 4.65 5.44 -12.63
C LYS A 51 4.98 6.32 -13.84
N ARG A 52 4.40 7.51 -13.92
CA ARG A 52 4.65 8.49 -15.00
C ARG A 52 6.10 8.98 -14.98
N LEU A 53 6.65 9.27 -13.82
CA LEU A 53 8.05 9.68 -13.66
C LEU A 53 9.04 8.57 -14.01
N VAL A 54 8.75 7.32 -13.65
CA VAL A 54 9.56 6.16 -14.05
C VAL A 54 9.51 5.96 -15.58
N ALA A 55 8.35 6.13 -16.20
CA ALA A 55 8.22 6.08 -17.66
C ALA A 55 9.03 7.20 -18.36
N THR A 56 9.01 8.41 -17.80
CA THR A 56 9.82 9.54 -18.27
C THR A 56 11.30 9.26 -18.14
N ALA A 57 11.75 8.75 -16.99
CA ALA A 57 13.14 8.35 -16.79
C ALA A 57 13.58 7.22 -17.75
N ARG A 58 12.68 6.31 -18.11
CA ARG A 58 12.94 5.27 -19.11
C ARG A 58 13.13 5.85 -20.52
N ALA A 59 12.32 6.84 -20.89
CA ALA A 59 12.47 7.54 -22.17
C ALA A 59 13.81 8.30 -22.22
N GLU A 60 14.18 9.00 -21.15
CA GLU A 60 15.47 9.72 -21.02
C GLU A 60 16.69 8.78 -21.00
N ALA A 61 16.55 7.59 -20.42
CA ALA A 61 17.62 6.59 -20.50
C ALA A 61 17.86 6.13 -21.95
N ALA A 62 16.79 5.95 -22.71
CA ALA A 62 16.85 5.52 -24.10
C ALA A 62 17.48 6.57 -25.03
N THR A 63 17.25 7.87 -24.81
CA THR A 63 17.92 8.95 -25.57
C THR A 63 19.44 8.97 -25.32
N THR A 64 19.88 8.46 -24.16
CA THR A 64 21.31 8.34 -23.79
C THR A 64 21.88 6.96 -24.16
N GLY A 65 21.14 6.13 -24.90
CA GLY A 65 21.58 4.79 -25.33
C GLY A 65 21.66 3.75 -24.20
N ARG A 66 21.02 3.99 -23.05
CA ARG A 66 21.02 3.09 -21.89
C ARG A 66 19.68 2.40 -21.75
N VAL A 67 19.69 1.10 -21.49
CA VAL A 67 18.47 0.33 -21.22
C VAL A 67 18.22 0.28 -19.72
N LEU A 68 17.01 0.67 -19.32
CA LEU A 68 16.58 0.58 -17.93
C LEU A 68 16.17 -0.86 -17.59
N THR A 69 16.90 -1.51 -16.69
CA THR A 69 16.51 -2.83 -16.18
C THR A 69 15.36 -2.71 -15.17
N PRO A 70 14.52 -3.76 -15.01
CA PRO A 70 13.40 -3.74 -14.06
C PRO A 70 13.84 -3.38 -12.62
N THR A 71 14.95 -3.94 -12.16
CA THR A 71 15.51 -3.66 -10.83
C THR A 71 15.88 -2.19 -10.64
N VAL A 72 16.42 -1.51 -11.66
CA VAL A 72 16.78 -0.09 -11.55
C VAL A 72 15.53 0.79 -11.61
N ALA A 73 14.50 0.39 -12.33
CA ALA A 73 13.20 1.07 -12.35
C ALA A 73 12.51 1.01 -10.97
N GLU A 74 12.54 -0.15 -10.32
CA GLU A 74 12.01 -0.34 -8.96
C GLU A 74 12.77 0.52 -7.94
N ARG A 75 14.11 0.54 -8.00
CA ARG A 75 14.94 1.40 -7.14
C ARG A 75 14.71 2.89 -7.37
N LEU A 76 14.41 3.29 -8.59
CA LEU A 76 14.01 4.66 -8.90
C LEU A 76 12.64 4.98 -8.29
N ALA A 77 11.67 4.07 -8.40
CA ALA A 77 10.35 4.23 -7.78
C ALA A 77 10.46 4.40 -6.25
N GLU A 78 11.29 3.58 -5.58
CA GLU A 78 11.58 3.71 -4.15
C GLU A 78 12.13 5.09 -3.77
N THR A 79 13.02 5.66 -4.60
CA THR A 79 13.59 6.99 -4.38
C THR A 79 12.54 8.10 -4.52
N LEU A 80 11.62 7.96 -5.48
CA LEU A 80 10.51 8.90 -5.69
C LEU A 80 9.48 8.81 -4.56
N ASP A 81 9.18 7.58 -4.10
CA ASP A 81 8.33 7.35 -2.94
C ASP A 81 8.94 7.92 -1.65
N ALA A 82 10.26 7.80 -1.46
CA ALA A 82 10.95 8.41 -0.34
C ALA A 82 10.79 9.94 -0.33
N ALA A 83 10.86 10.60 -1.50
CA ALA A 83 10.65 12.04 -1.62
C ALA A 83 9.20 12.47 -1.32
N LEU A 84 8.21 11.60 -1.55
CA LEU A 84 6.82 11.86 -1.20
C LEU A 84 6.56 11.80 0.30
N VAL A 85 7.31 10.98 1.03
CA VAL A 85 7.07 10.75 2.45
C VAL A 85 7.98 11.62 3.33
N ASP A 86 9.21 11.90 2.92
CA ASP A 86 10.18 12.71 3.69
C ASP A 86 10.56 14.03 2.98
N PRO A 87 10.33 15.20 3.61
CA PRO A 87 10.78 16.51 3.12
C PRO A 87 12.30 16.61 2.87
N SER A 88 13.12 15.86 3.61
CA SER A 88 14.57 15.82 3.44
C SER A 88 14.96 15.05 2.19
N ALA A 89 14.30 13.92 1.89
CA ALA A 89 14.46 13.23 0.60
C ALA A 89 13.98 14.11 -0.57
N ALA A 90 12.87 14.83 -0.42
CA ALA A 90 12.39 15.77 -1.44
C ALA A 90 13.45 16.84 -1.76
N ARG A 91 14.10 17.42 -0.74
CA ARG A 91 15.19 18.40 -0.93
C ARG A 91 16.41 17.79 -1.61
N LEU A 92 16.81 16.58 -1.20
CA LEU A 92 17.93 15.87 -1.82
C LEU A 92 17.64 15.52 -3.27
N LEU A 93 16.43 15.05 -3.59
CA LEU A 93 16.02 14.79 -4.97
C LEU A 93 16.05 16.08 -5.81
N ARG A 94 15.46 17.17 -5.32
CA ARG A 94 15.46 18.48 -6.00
C ARG A 94 16.87 19.04 -6.24
N SER A 95 17.85 18.68 -5.42
CA SER A 95 19.25 19.10 -5.64
C SER A 95 19.85 18.50 -6.92
N GLY A 96 19.33 17.37 -7.40
CA GLY A 96 19.87 16.64 -8.56
C GLY A 96 21.31 16.14 -8.36
N GLN A 97 21.75 15.99 -7.10
CA GLN A 97 23.09 15.58 -6.69
C GLN A 97 23.08 14.31 -5.82
N LEU A 98 22.15 13.38 -6.07
CA LEU A 98 22.10 12.11 -5.37
C LEU A 98 23.31 11.24 -5.71
N THR A 99 24.07 10.83 -4.68
CA THR A 99 25.21 9.91 -4.80
C THR A 99 24.79 8.44 -4.75
N SER A 100 23.66 8.15 -4.10
CA SER A 100 23.05 6.82 -3.91
C SER A 100 21.53 6.90 -4.03
N ALA A 101 20.87 5.77 -4.28
CA ALA A 101 19.41 5.71 -4.32
C ALA A 101 18.83 5.88 -2.90
N LEU A 102 17.68 6.55 -2.78
CA LEU A 102 17.04 6.78 -1.49
C LEU A 102 15.97 5.73 -1.22
N ARG A 103 15.83 5.29 0.03
CA ARG A 103 14.72 4.48 0.50
C ARG A 103 14.20 5.04 1.82
N HIS A 104 12.88 5.02 2.01
CA HIS A 104 12.24 5.39 3.27
C HIS A 104 12.01 4.13 4.11
N ILE A 105 12.58 4.09 5.32
CA ILE A 105 12.37 3.00 6.29
C ILE A 105 11.92 3.63 7.61
N GLY A 106 10.67 3.34 8.02
CA GLY A 106 10.13 3.58 9.37
C GLY A 106 10.03 5.05 9.81
N PHE A 107 11.16 5.75 9.93
CA PHE A 107 11.27 7.12 10.47
C PHE A 107 12.46 7.92 9.89
N GLY A 108 12.98 7.56 8.71
CA GLY A 108 14.04 8.33 8.06
C GLY A 108 14.42 7.83 6.67
N VAL A 109 15.17 8.66 5.96
CA VAL A 109 15.76 8.34 4.66
C VAL A 109 17.14 7.74 4.85
N VAL A 110 17.30 6.52 4.35
CA VAL A 110 18.57 5.80 4.30
C VAL A 110 19.02 5.65 2.86
N ASP A 111 20.33 5.54 2.65
CA ASP A 111 20.89 5.21 1.36
C ASP A 111 20.82 3.70 1.05
N GLU A 112 21.34 3.30 -0.10
CA GLU A 112 21.38 1.91 -0.56
C GLU A 112 22.17 0.95 0.37
N SER A 113 22.98 1.48 1.29
CA SER A 113 23.73 0.71 2.29
C SER A 113 23.04 0.69 3.65
N GLY A 114 21.87 1.34 3.78
CA GLY A 114 21.14 1.43 5.05
C GLY A 114 21.69 2.49 6.00
N GLU A 115 22.60 3.37 5.55
CA GLU A 115 23.15 4.43 6.40
C GLU A 115 22.21 5.65 6.43
N PRO A 116 21.98 6.27 7.61
CA PRO A 116 21.16 7.46 7.74
C PRO A 116 21.81 8.65 7.02
N VAL A 117 21.10 9.22 6.04
CA VAL A 117 21.61 10.33 5.22
C VAL A 117 21.50 11.63 6.02
N THR A 118 22.53 11.95 6.81
CA THR A 118 22.67 13.27 7.42
C THR A 118 23.46 14.19 6.51
N ALA A 119 22.85 15.30 6.09
CA ALA A 119 23.51 16.33 5.31
C ALA A 119 24.60 17.02 6.15
N ARG A 120 25.87 16.67 5.91
CA ARG A 120 27.02 17.48 6.32
C ARG A 120 28.01 17.64 5.17
N PRO A 121 28.32 18.88 4.74
CA PRO A 121 29.45 19.12 3.85
C PRO A 121 30.76 18.81 4.57
N GLN A 122 31.57 17.92 3.99
CA GLN A 122 32.92 17.62 4.48
C GLN A 122 33.83 18.82 4.25
N SER A 123 34.28 19.46 5.34
CA SER A 123 35.35 20.44 5.33
C SER A 123 36.69 19.75 5.55
N THR A 124 37.55 19.78 4.54
CA THR A 124 38.94 19.35 4.59
C THR A 124 39.80 20.38 5.32
N ARG A 125 40.54 19.99 6.36
CA ARG A 125 41.73 20.74 6.80
C ARG A 125 42.74 19.88 7.54
N ARG A 126 43.86 19.61 6.86
CA ARG A 126 45.19 19.25 7.42
C ARG A 126 45.91 20.56 7.76
N PRO A 127 46.68 20.67 8.86
CA PRO A 127 48.15 20.55 8.76
C PRO A 127 48.80 19.93 10.03
N THR A 128 49.70 18.95 9.86
CA THR A 128 51.16 19.02 10.07
C THR A 128 51.66 18.39 11.37
N GLU A 129 52.68 17.57 11.17
CA GLU A 129 53.44 16.72 12.07
C GLU A 129 54.34 17.53 13.03
N PRO A 130 54.72 16.95 14.19
CA PRO A 130 56.13 17.07 14.55
C PRO A 130 56.78 15.75 15.00
N ALA A 131 57.96 15.54 14.42
CA ALA A 131 59.18 14.99 15.00
C ALA A 131 59.08 13.76 15.95
N ARG A 132 59.41 12.61 15.38
CA ARG A 132 59.77 11.36 16.07
C ARG A 132 60.88 11.60 17.11
N ARG A 133 60.60 11.23 18.36
CA ARG A 133 61.62 10.85 19.35
C ARG A 133 61.51 9.34 19.60
N LYS A 134 62.63 8.63 19.50
CA LYS A 134 62.75 7.19 19.79
C LYS A 134 62.53 6.94 21.29
N PRO A 135 61.65 6.01 21.70
CA PRO A 135 61.58 5.57 23.08
C PRO A 135 62.54 4.40 23.35
N THR A 136 63.08 4.39 24.56
CA THR A 136 63.85 3.32 25.16
C THR A 136 62.98 2.07 25.39
N THR A 137 63.62 0.91 25.42
CA THR A 137 63.02 -0.42 25.26
C THR A 137 62.10 -0.87 26.40
N ASP A 138 62.14 -0.26 27.59
CA ASP A 138 61.24 -0.59 28.72
C ASP A 138 59.86 0.08 28.63
N HIS A 139 59.72 1.20 27.92
CA HIS A 139 58.42 1.83 27.67
C HIS A 139 57.63 1.18 26.53
N ALA A 140 58.29 0.35 25.72
CA ALA A 140 57.66 -0.34 24.58
C ALA A 140 56.73 -1.47 25.06
N ALA A 141 57.17 -2.28 26.02
CA ALA A 141 56.37 -3.37 26.60
C ALA A 141 55.12 -2.84 27.34
N ALA A 142 55.28 -1.83 28.20
CA ALA A 142 54.15 -1.21 28.89
C ALA A 142 53.14 -0.53 27.94
N ARG A 143 53.61 0.03 26.81
CA ARG A 143 52.72 0.58 25.76
C ARG A 143 51.98 -0.52 24.98
N GLU A 144 52.61 -1.66 24.79
CA GLU A 144 52.00 -2.82 24.11
C GLU A 144 50.86 -3.41 24.94
N ASP A 145 51.03 -3.54 26.25
CA ASP A 145 49.99 -4.04 27.16
C ASP A 145 48.79 -3.10 27.25
N VAL A 146 49.03 -1.78 27.32
CA VAL A 146 47.96 -0.77 27.27
C VAL A 146 47.21 -0.84 25.93
N ARG A 147 47.93 -1.05 24.82
CA ARG A 147 47.33 -1.18 23.48
C ARG A 147 46.51 -2.47 23.35
N LYS A 148 46.98 -3.60 23.87
CA LYS A 148 46.23 -4.87 23.90
C LYS A 148 44.94 -4.72 24.71
N ARG A 149 45.00 -4.15 25.91
CA ARG A 149 43.80 -3.89 26.72
C ARG A 149 42.82 -2.92 26.05
N ALA A 150 43.32 -1.91 25.34
CA ALA A 150 42.46 -1.00 24.56
C ALA A 150 41.76 -1.72 23.40
N LEU A 151 42.47 -2.60 22.69
CA LEU A 151 41.90 -3.42 21.62
C LEU A 151 40.88 -4.44 22.15
N GLU A 152 41.13 -5.05 23.32
CA GLU A 152 40.19 -5.97 23.98
C GLU A 152 38.91 -5.24 24.39
N ARG A 153 39.02 -4.03 24.98
CA ARG A 153 37.85 -3.19 25.29
C ARG A 153 37.06 -2.81 24.03
N GLN A 154 37.76 -2.42 22.97
CA GLN A 154 37.11 -2.08 21.71
C GLN A 154 36.41 -3.30 21.08
N ARG A 155 37.00 -4.50 21.20
CA ARG A 155 36.37 -5.75 20.77
C ARG A 155 35.13 -6.08 21.59
N ALA A 156 35.20 -5.95 22.91
CA ALA A 156 34.04 -6.16 23.79
C ALA A 156 32.91 -5.17 23.46
N GLU A 157 33.23 -3.89 23.29
CA GLU A 157 32.24 -2.87 22.91
C GLU A 157 31.60 -3.15 21.54
N LEU A 158 32.38 -3.62 20.57
CA LEU A 158 31.83 -4.03 19.27
C LEU A 158 30.96 -5.29 19.38
N GLN A 159 31.31 -6.24 20.25
CA GLN A 159 30.52 -7.43 20.50
C GLN A 159 29.18 -7.09 21.17
N ASP A 160 29.19 -6.22 22.18
CA ASP A 160 27.99 -5.75 22.86
C ASP A 160 27.06 -5.04 21.88
N ARG A 161 27.60 -4.12 21.05
CA ARG A 161 26.83 -3.44 20.00
C ARG A 161 26.27 -4.39 18.96
N LEU A 162 27.04 -5.41 18.55
CA LEU A 162 26.54 -6.42 17.61
C LEU A 162 25.39 -7.23 18.22
N GLN A 163 25.49 -7.56 19.51
CA GLN A 163 24.42 -8.26 20.22
C GLN A 163 23.15 -7.42 20.31
N GLU A 164 23.27 -6.12 20.61
CA GLU A 164 22.13 -5.18 20.61
C GLU A 164 21.46 -5.12 19.23
N ILE A 165 22.25 -4.93 18.16
CA ILE A 165 21.73 -4.89 16.78
C ILE A 165 21.05 -6.21 16.39
N GLU A 166 21.63 -7.36 16.78
CA GLU A 166 21.03 -8.67 16.50
C GLU A 166 19.68 -8.83 17.22
N THR A 167 19.58 -8.38 18.48
CA THR A 167 18.29 -8.41 19.19
C THR A 167 17.25 -7.51 18.54
N GLU A 168 17.62 -6.30 18.14
CA GLU A 168 16.73 -5.38 17.43
C GLU A 168 16.28 -5.96 16.08
N TYR A 169 17.19 -6.60 15.35
CA TYR A 169 16.90 -7.28 14.09
C TYR A 169 15.90 -8.41 14.26
N VAL A 170 16.12 -9.29 15.25
CA VAL A 170 15.21 -10.41 15.54
C VAL A 170 13.82 -9.90 15.94
N GLU A 171 13.75 -8.84 16.75
CA GLU A 171 12.46 -8.23 17.12
C GLU A 171 11.75 -7.59 15.92
N ALA A 172 12.48 -6.88 15.05
CA ALA A 172 11.93 -6.28 13.85
C ALA A 172 11.43 -7.36 12.87
N GLU A 173 12.18 -8.44 12.72
CA GLU A 173 11.83 -9.57 11.86
C GLU A 173 10.59 -10.32 12.40
N ASN A 174 10.49 -10.49 13.72
CA ASN A 174 9.29 -11.06 14.33
C ASN A 174 8.07 -10.16 14.13
N ARG A 175 8.22 -8.84 14.30
CA ARG A 175 7.15 -7.86 14.03
C ARG A 175 6.70 -7.88 12.56
N ARG A 176 7.65 -8.04 11.63
CA ARG A 176 7.35 -8.19 10.19
C ARG A 176 6.52 -9.45 9.95
N ARG A 177 6.95 -10.59 10.48
CA ARG A 177 6.24 -11.88 10.33
C ARG A 177 4.83 -11.85 10.90
N THR A 178 4.63 -11.23 12.07
CA THR A 178 3.29 -11.09 12.64
C THR A 178 2.41 -10.21 11.78
N ALA A 179 2.93 -9.07 11.28
CA ALA A 179 2.17 -8.19 10.40
C ALA A 179 1.83 -8.86 9.06
N GLU A 180 2.73 -9.66 8.50
CA GLU A 180 2.47 -10.45 7.28
C GLU A 180 1.38 -11.50 7.53
N ALA A 181 1.44 -12.24 8.63
CA ALA A 181 0.39 -13.21 8.97
C ALA A 181 -0.98 -12.56 9.18
N GLU A 182 -1.02 -11.37 9.80
CA GLU A 182 -2.25 -10.60 9.97
C GLU A 182 -2.80 -10.07 8.64
N LEU A 183 -1.92 -9.60 7.74
CA LEU A 183 -2.31 -9.18 6.40
C LEU A 183 -2.88 -10.34 5.60
N ASP A 184 -2.19 -11.47 5.55
CA ASP A 184 -2.65 -12.68 4.87
C ASP A 184 -4.01 -13.12 5.41
N ALA A 185 -4.19 -13.16 6.74
CA ALA A 185 -5.47 -13.51 7.35
C ALA A 185 -6.59 -12.52 6.96
N ASN A 186 -6.28 -11.22 6.88
CA ASN A 186 -7.23 -10.21 6.46
C ASN A 186 -7.61 -10.36 4.97
N GLU A 187 -6.65 -10.64 4.09
CA GLU A 187 -6.89 -10.86 2.67
C GLU A 187 -7.78 -12.08 2.44
N HIS A 188 -7.53 -13.19 3.15
CA HIS A 188 -8.40 -14.36 3.12
C HIS A 188 -9.81 -14.04 3.62
N HIS A 189 -9.93 -13.28 4.71
CA HIS A 189 -11.23 -12.86 5.22
C HIS A 189 -12.00 -11.98 4.22
N ILE A 190 -11.32 -11.06 3.52
CA ILE A 190 -11.92 -10.25 2.47
C ILE A 190 -12.42 -11.13 1.33
N ALA A 191 -11.62 -12.11 0.87
CA ALA A 191 -12.02 -13.03 -0.20
C ALA A 191 -13.25 -13.87 0.19
N ASP A 192 -13.30 -14.36 1.43
CA ASP A 192 -14.46 -15.07 1.98
C ASP A 192 -15.70 -14.18 2.01
N MET A 193 -15.56 -12.93 2.47
CA MET A 193 -16.66 -11.97 2.49
C MET A 193 -17.17 -11.64 1.08
N GLN A 194 -16.28 -11.48 0.10
CA GLN A 194 -16.66 -11.27 -1.31
C GLN A 194 -17.46 -12.45 -1.85
N THR A 195 -16.99 -13.68 -1.61
CA THR A 195 -17.69 -14.91 -1.99
C THR A 195 -19.07 -15.00 -1.32
N ALA A 196 -19.16 -14.63 -0.03
CA ALA A 196 -20.43 -14.59 0.68
C ALA A 196 -21.41 -13.55 0.10
N VAL A 197 -20.92 -12.37 -0.28
CA VAL A 197 -21.73 -11.33 -0.95
C VAL A 197 -22.29 -11.85 -2.28
N GLU A 198 -21.46 -12.46 -3.12
CA GLU A 198 -21.90 -13.02 -4.40
C GLU A 198 -22.98 -14.11 -4.20
N ARG A 199 -22.78 -15.02 -3.24
CA ARG A 199 -23.77 -16.04 -2.89
C ARG A 199 -25.09 -15.41 -2.45
N LEU A 200 -25.05 -14.42 -1.55
CA LEU A 200 -26.26 -13.75 -1.05
C LEU A 200 -27.01 -12.96 -2.13
N LEU A 201 -26.29 -12.37 -3.09
CA LEU A 201 -26.91 -11.70 -4.24
C LEU A 201 -27.63 -12.69 -5.16
N ASN A 202 -27.05 -13.87 -5.39
CA ASN A 202 -27.69 -14.94 -6.16
C ASN A 202 -28.93 -15.49 -5.44
N GLU A 203 -28.86 -15.70 -4.12
CA GLU A 203 -30.01 -16.10 -3.29
C GLU A 203 -31.12 -15.05 -3.33
N LEU A 204 -30.77 -13.76 -3.27
CA LEU A 204 -31.73 -12.67 -3.39
C LEU A 204 -32.42 -12.64 -4.76
N ASP A 205 -31.68 -12.85 -5.86
CA ASP A 205 -32.28 -12.91 -7.20
C ASP A 205 -33.24 -14.11 -7.33
N GLN A 206 -32.85 -15.28 -6.82
CA GLN A 206 -33.71 -16.46 -6.78
C GLN A 206 -34.99 -16.18 -5.98
N ALA A 207 -34.88 -15.66 -4.76
CA ALA A 207 -36.04 -15.34 -3.93
C ALA A 207 -36.97 -14.32 -4.60
N ARG A 208 -36.44 -13.33 -5.34
CA ARG A 208 -37.23 -12.37 -6.11
C ARG A 208 -37.98 -13.03 -7.25
N ARG A 209 -37.37 -13.98 -7.97
CA ARG A 209 -38.03 -14.75 -9.03
C ARG A 209 -39.16 -15.59 -8.47
N GLU A 210 -38.91 -16.30 -7.36
CA GLU A 210 -39.92 -17.11 -6.66
C GLU A 210 -41.09 -16.24 -6.15
N LEU A 211 -40.81 -15.07 -5.60
CA LEU A 211 -41.85 -14.12 -5.22
C LEU A 211 -42.69 -13.69 -6.45
N GLY A 212 -42.05 -13.39 -7.57
CA GLY A 212 -42.73 -13.02 -8.81
C GLY A 212 -43.62 -14.13 -9.38
N THR A 213 -43.16 -15.39 -9.33
CA THR A 213 -43.96 -16.54 -9.79
C THR A 213 -45.15 -16.78 -8.86
N ALA A 214 -44.95 -16.73 -7.53
CA ALA A 214 -46.02 -16.85 -6.55
C ALA A 214 -47.08 -15.75 -6.72
N GLN A 215 -46.67 -14.49 -6.88
CA GLN A 215 -47.60 -13.38 -7.14
C GLN A 215 -48.41 -13.58 -8.43
N SER A 216 -47.78 -14.08 -9.50
CA SER A 216 -48.46 -14.38 -10.76
C SER A 216 -49.49 -15.52 -10.60
N GLN A 217 -49.11 -16.57 -9.86
CA GLN A 217 -50.01 -17.68 -9.54
C GLN A 217 -51.21 -17.21 -8.71
N THR A 218 -51.00 -16.41 -7.66
CA THR A 218 -52.07 -15.84 -6.85
C THR A 218 -53.05 -15.05 -7.71
N ARG A 219 -52.58 -14.16 -8.58
CA ARG A 219 -53.45 -13.40 -9.51
C ARG A 219 -54.25 -14.31 -10.45
N LYS A 220 -53.66 -15.42 -10.90
CA LYS A 220 -54.37 -16.40 -11.75
C LYS A 220 -55.46 -17.14 -10.95
N LEU A 221 -55.15 -17.54 -9.71
CA LEU A 221 -56.10 -18.20 -8.82
C LEU A 221 -57.26 -17.28 -8.44
N GLU A 222 -57.00 -16.03 -8.11
CA GLU A 222 -58.04 -15.01 -7.86
C GLU A 222 -59.00 -14.88 -9.04
N ARG A 223 -58.46 -14.75 -10.27
CA ARG A 223 -59.28 -14.70 -11.49
C ARG A 223 -60.06 -15.99 -11.74
N ALA A 224 -59.50 -17.15 -11.40
CA ALA A 224 -60.19 -18.42 -11.51
C ALA A 224 -61.34 -18.52 -10.49
N LEU A 225 -61.11 -18.10 -9.25
CA LEU A 225 -62.11 -18.03 -8.19
C LEU A 225 -63.27 -17.13 -8.59
N THR A 226 -63.01 -15.89 -9.01
CA THR A 226 -64.07 -14.96 -9.47
C THR A 226 -64.89 -15.55 -10.62
N ARG A 227 -64.26 -16.27 -11.56
CA ARG A 227 -64.98 -16.94 -12.65
C ARG A 227 -65.86 -18.09 -12.13
N ALA A 228 -65.33 -18.90 -11.20
CA ALA A 228 -66.08 -19.99 -10.58
C ALA A 228 -67.29 -19.48 -9.78
N GLU A 229 -67.12 -18.41 -9.01
CA GLU A 229 -68.20 -17.74 -8.26
C GLU A 229 -69.32 -17.26 -9.19
N ARG A 230 -68.97 -16.58 -10.30
CA ARG A 230 -69.96 -16.15 -11.30
C ARG A 230 -70.70 -17.32 -11.94
N SER A 231 -69.98 -18.40 -12.28
CA SER A 231 -70.57 -19.61 -12.84
C SER A 231 -71.53 -20.28 -11.85
N ALA A 232 -71.12 -20.42 -10.58
CA ALA A 232 -71.96 -20.96 -9.51
C ALA A 232 -73.21 -20.12 -9.28
N ALA A 233 -73.09 -18.78 -9.27
CA ALA A 233 -74.23 -17.88 -9.15
C ALA A 233 -75.21 -18.01 -10.34
N ALA A 234 -74.71 -18.18 -11.56
CA ALA A 234 -75.55 -18.43 -12.73
C ALA A 234 -76.22 -19.81 -12.70
N ALA A 235 -75.52 -20.85 -12.24
CA ALA A 235 -76.09 -22.19 -12.05
C ALA A 235 -77.18 -22.20 -10.97
N ARG A 236 -76.96 -21.54 -9.83
CA ARG A 236 -77.98 -21.36 -8.77
C ARG A 236 -79.23 -20.68 -9.32
N ARG A 237 -79.09 -19.53 -10.01
CA ARG A 237 -80.23 -18.84 -10.63
C ARG A 237 -81.02 -19.73 -11.60
N ARG A 238 -80.33 -20.53 -12.42
CA ARG A 238 -80.99 -21.47 -13.34
C ARG A 238 -81.73 -22.59 -12.60
N ARG A 239 -81.13 -23.16 -11.54
CA ARG A 239 -81.77 -24.16 -10.69
C ARG A 239 -83.02 -23.60 -10.05
N ASP A 240 -82.93 -22.43 -9.42
CA ASP A 240 -84.04 -21.82 -8.69
C ASP A 240 -85.22 -21.52 -9.63
N ALA A 241 -84.95 -20.97 -10.82
CA ALA A 241 -85.97 -20.75 -11.84
C ALA A 241 -86.65 -22.04 -12.35
N GLN A 242 -85.92 -23.16 -12.47
CA GLN A 242 -86.53 -24.44 -12.84
C GLN A 242 -87.38 -25.02 -11.72
N GLN A 243 -86.96 -24.82 -10.47
CA GLN A 243 -87.70 -25.27 -9.30
C GLN A 243 -89.02 -24.50 -9.14
N GLU A 244 -89.02 -23.19 -9.39
CA GLU A 244 -90.23 -22.36 -9.46
C GLU A 244 -91.20 -22.81 -10.56
N ARG A 245 -90.69 -23.19 -11.75
CA ARG A 245 -91.53 -23.73 -12.84
C ARG A 245 -92.17 -25.06 -12.45
N LEU A 246 -91.41 -25.95 -11.81
CA LEU A 246 -91.88 -27.26 -11.42
C LEU A 246 -92.97 -27.16 -10.33
N THR A 247 -92.82 -26.24 -9.38
CA THR A 247 -93.86 -25.97 -8.36
C THR A 247 -95.10 -25.31 -8.95
N ALA A 248 -94.98 -24.52 -10.02
CA ALA A 248 -96.12 -23.93 -10.73
C ALA A 248 -96.94 -24.95 -11.54
N PHE A 249 -96.33 -26.00 -12.08
CA PHE A 249 -97.03 -27.08 -12.82
C PHE A 249 -97.76 -28.09 -11.91
N GLY A 250 -97.37 -28.18 -10.63
CA GLY A 250 -97.96 -29.10 -9.66
C GLY A 250 -99.16 -28.54 -8.87
N LYS A 251 -99.60 -27.32 -9.17
CA LYS A 251 -100.82 -26.69 -8.63
C LYS A 251 -101.89 -26.62 -9.71
#